data_AF-A0A535J7Q1-F1
#
_entry.id   AF-A0A535J7Q1-F1
#
_cell.length_a   1.000
_cell.length_b   1.000
_cell.length_c   1.000
_cell.angle_alpha   90.00
_cell.angle_beta   90.00
_cell.angle_gamma   90.00
#
_symmetry.space_group_name_H-M   'P 1'
#
loop_
_entity.id
_entity.type
_entity.pdbx_description
1 polymer ?
#
loop_
_entity_poly.entity_id
_entity_poly.type
_entity_poly.pdbx_seq_one_letter_code
_entity_poly.pdbx_strand_id
1 'polypeptide(L)'
;MALVSPLLHQMTIRRMDHSRTMDSMRPGVLLLDIDGTLVDNTAQHIAAWREAFAALRLEADQEILRKQIGKGGDLYVRAIAGEDWDRRFGDEARKLHGDAYKRRLGEVRPVEGVTDFLAGLQELQILPVLATSSNPDEVAANLRVIS
;
A
#
# COMPACT_ATOMS: atom_id res chain seq x y z
N MET A 1 -30.18 22.67 -7.08
CA MET A 1 -28.81 22.99 -6.61
C MET A 1 -28.53 22.01 -5.48
N ALA A 2 -27.60 21.06 -5.54
CA ALA A 2 -26.29 21.04 -6.18
C ALA A 2 -26.05 19.81 -7.08
N LEU A 3 -25.17 20.01 -8.05
CA LEU A 3 -24.71 19.08 -9.07
C LEU A 3 -23.79 18.01 -8.47
N VAL A 4 -24.09 16.73 -8.68
CA VAL A 4 -23.13 15.63 -8.51
C VAL A 4 -22.49 15.38 -9.88
N SER A 5 -21.16 15.48 -9.95
CA SER A 5 -20.36 15.37 -11.17
C SER A 5 -20.42 13.96 -11.79
N PRO A 6 -20.61 13.77 -13.12
CA PRO A 6 -20.85 12.44 -13.72
C PRO A 6 -19.60 11.58 -14.01
N LEU A 7 -18.45 11.88 -13.40
CA LEU A 7 -17.15 11.39 -13.86
C LEU A 7 -16.70 10.02 -13.31
N LEU A 8 -17.62 9.06 -13.16
CA LEU A 8 -17.29 7.69 -12.72
C LEU A 8 -18.05 6.59 -13.51
N HIS A 9 -18.19 6.75 -14.84
CA HIS A 9 -18.83 5.71 -15.67
C HIS A 9 -18.10 5.31 -16.96
N GLN A 10 -16.80 5.60 -17.10
CA GLN A 10 -16.02 5.05 -18.22
C GLN A 10 -14.60 4.65 -17.82
N MET A 11 -14.48 3.59 -17.00
CA MET A 11 -13.31 2.71 -17.10
C MET A 11 -13.75 1.50 -17.92
N THR A 12 -13.62 1.58 -19.24
CA THR A 12 -13.70 0.40 -20.09
C THR A 12 -12.52 -0.50 -19.73
N ILE A 13 -12.74 -1.53 -18.90
CA ILE A 13 -11.79 -2.64 -18.78
C ILE A 13 -11.79 -3.33 -20.15
N ARG A 14 -10.87 -2.94 -21.04
CA ARG A 14 -10.69 -3.59 -22.33
C ARG A 14 -10.12 -4.98 -22.08
N ARG A 15 -10.88 -6.01 -22.43
CA ARG A 15 -10.38 -7.39 -22.49
C ARG A 15 -9.22 -7.42 -23.51
N MET A 16 -8.07 -7.99 -23.16
CA MET A 16 -6.95 -8.13 -24.10
C MET A 16 -7.39 -8.97 -25.31
N ASP A 17 -7.35 -8.33 -26.47
CA ASP A 17 -7.43 -8.98 -27.77
C ASP A 17 -6.08 -9.65 -28.05
N HIS A 18 -6.08 -10.99 -28.16
CA HIS A 18 -4.88 -11.80 -28.37
C HIS A 18 -4.37 -11.74 -29.83
N SER A 19 -5.03 -10.98 -30.72
CA SER A 19 -4.66 -10.87 -32.14
C SER A 19 -3.70 -9.71 -32.46
N ARG A 20 -3.30 -8.91 -31.47
CA ARG A 20 -2.28 -7.86 -31.63
C ARG A 20 -0.88 -8.45 -31.59
N THR A 21 -0.04 -8.09 -32.56
CA THR A 21 1.39 -8.42 -32.57
C THR A 21 2.07 -7.95 -31.28
N MET A 22 2.96 -8.77 -30.71
CA MET A 22 3.58 -8.53 -29.40
C MET A 22 4.29 -7.17 -29.25
N ASP A 23 4.73 -6.57 -30.37
CA ASP A 23 5.33 -5.23 -30.39
C ASP A 23 4.32 -4.09 -30.17
N SER A 24 3.02 -4.33 -30.36
CA SER A 24 1.95 -3.33 -30.16
C SER A 24 1.29 -3.38 -28.77
N MET A 25 1.82 -4.20 -27.86
CA MET A 25 1.24 -4.45 -26.52
C MET A 25 2.16 -4.09 -25.34
N ARG A 26 3.34 -3.51 -25.56
CA ARG A 26 4.20 -3.11 -24.43
C ARG A 26 3.57 -1.93 -23.69
N PRO A 27 3.18 -2.08 -22.40
CA PRO A 27 2.59 -0.99 -21.65
C PRO A 27 3.64 0.11 -21.46
N GLY A 28 3.30 1.36 -21.75
CA GLY A 28 4.21 2.48 -21.53
C GLY A 28 4.39 2.86 -20.05
N VAL A 29 3.47 2.43 -19.19
CA VAL A 29 3.44 2.75 -17.76
C VAL A 29 3.05 1.50 -16.97
N LEU A 30 3.70 1.32 -15.82
CA LEU A 30 3.32 0.32 -14.82
C LEU A 30 3.08 1.01 -13.47
N LEU A 31 1.88 0.83 -12.91
CA LEU A 31 1.57 1.26 -11.55
C LEU A 31 2.06 0.21 -10.56
N LEU A 32 2.85 0.64 -9.57
CA LEU A 32 3.46 -0.23 -8.56
C LEU A 32 3.07 0.24 -7.17
N ASP A 33 2.54 -0.67 -6.36
CA ASP A 33 2.48 -0.46 -4.91
C ASP A 33 3.87 -0.60 -4.28
N ILE A 34 4.02 -0.22 -3.02
CA ILE A 34 5.28 -0.33 -2.26
C ILE A 34 5.21 -1.50 -1.28
N ASP A 35 4.27 -1.44 -0.34
CA ASP A 35 4.24 -2.31 0.83
C ASP A 35 3.74 -3.71 0.47
N GLY A 36 4.58 -4.72 0.71
CA GLY A 36 4.33 -6.09 0.24
C GLY A 36 4.47 -6.28 -1.28
N THR A 37 4.94 -5.27 -2.02
CA THR A 37 5.15 -5.33 -3.48
C THR A 37 6.61 -5.09 -3.85
N LEU A 38 7.15 -3.91 -3.54
CA LEU A 38 8.57 -3.59 -3.72
C LEU A 38 9.37 -3.85 -2.45
N VAL A 39 8.70 -3.73 -1.30
CA VAL A 39 9.29 -3.84 0.04
C VAL A 39 8.57 -4.93 0.82
N ASP A 40 9.33 -5.89 1.35
CA ASP A 40 8.81 -6.95 2.21
C ASP A 40 8.68 -6.42 3.65
N ASN A 41 7.52 -5.83 3.94
CA ASN A 41 7.23 -5.20 5.22
C ASN A 41 5.83 -5.50 5.79
N THR A 42 5.09 -6.43 5.18
CA THR A 42 3.70 -6.72 5.58
C THR A 42 3.64 -7.21 7.04
N ALA A 43 4.58 -8.07 7.44
CA ALA A 43 4.67 -8.55 8.81
C ALA A 43 4.93 -7.42 9.81
N GLN A 44 5.78 -6.46 9.45
CA GLN A 44 6.13 -5.30 10.25
C GLN A 44 4.95 -4.34 10.40
N HIS A 45 4.17 -4.11 9.34
CA HIS A 45 2.91 -3.35 9.42
C HIS A 45 1.91 -4.03 10.35
N ILE A 46 1.70 -5.33 10.21
CA ILE A 46 0.78 -6.09 11.08
C ILE A 46 1.23 -6.00 12.54
N ALA A 47 2.52 -6.19 12.82
CA ALA A 47 3.06 -6.09 14.17
C ALA A 47 2.90 -4.68 14.76
N ALA A 48 3.15 -3.64 13.97
CA ALA A 48 2.97 -2.25 14.39
C ALA A 48 1.50 -1.91 14.67
N TRP A 49 0.57 -2.38 13.84
CA TRP A 49 -0.86 -2.19 14.05
C TRP A 49 -1.38 -2.94 15.29
N ARG A 50 -0.95 -4.20 15.48
CA ARG A 50 -1.27 -4.96 16.70
C ARG A 50 -0.84 -4.20 17.95
N GLU A 51 0.39 -3.68 17.94
CA GLU A 51 0.91 -2.91 19.07
C GLU A 51 0.10 -1.63 19.33
N ALA A 52 -0.21 -0.87 18.27
CA ALA A 52 -0.99 0.35 18.36
C ALA A 52 -2.41 0.11 18.90
N PHE A 53 -3.09 -0.93 18.41
CA PHE A 53 -4.43 -1.28 18.89
C PHE A 53 -4.41 -1.77 20.34
N ALA A 54 -3.44 -2.62 20.71
CA ALA A 54 -3.30 -3.10 22.09
C ALA A 54 -3.06 -1.97 23.09
N ALA A 55 -2.25 -0.96 22.72
CA ALA A 55 -2.05 0.24 23.54
C ALA A 55 -3.34 1.03 23.79
N LEU A 56 -4.31 0.93 22.87
CA LEU A 56 -5.64 1.53 22.96
C LEU A 56 -6.73 0.55 23.43
N ARG A 57 -6.32 -0.58 24.00
CA ARG A 57 -7.17 -1.65 24.55
C ARG A 57 -8.13 -2.26 23.52
N LEU A 58 -7.72 -2.28 22.25
CA LEU A 58 -8.40 -3.02 21.19
C LEU A 58 -7.55 -4.25 20.82
N GLU A 59 -8.09 -5.43 21.07
CA GLU A 59 -7.48 -6.68 20.60
C GLU A 59 -7.98 -6.96 19.18
N ALA A 60 -7.05 -7.03 18.23
CA ALA A 60 -7.35 -7.33 16.84
C ALA A 60 -6.68 -8.64 16.41
N ASP A 61 -7.48 -9.55 15.84
CA ASP A 61 -6.98 -10.81 15.31
C ASP A 61 -6.01 -10.58 14.14
N GLN A 62 -4.91 -11.33 14.11
CA GLN A 62 -3.85 -11.14 13.12
C GLN A 62 -4.34 -11.40 11.69
N GLU A 63 -5.25 -12.35 11.48
CA GLU A 63 -5.79 -12.65 10.16
C GLU A 63 -6.76 -11.55 9.69
N ILE A 64 -7.50 -10.92 10.61
CA ILE A 64 -8.29 -9.71 10.31
C ILE A 64 -7.36 -8.57 9.87
N LEU A 65 -6.31 -8.29 10.64
CA LEU A 65 -5.34 -7.24 10.32
C LEU A 65 -4.68 -7.45 8.95
N ARG A 66 -4.26 -8.69 8.68
CA ARG A 66 -3.63 -9.07 7.41
C ARG A 66 -4.57 -8.82 6.22
N LYS A 67 -5.85 -9.16 6.34
CA LYS A 67 -6.86 -8.95 5.26
C LYS A 67 -7.12 -7.48 4.93
N GLN A 68 -6.76 -6.55 5.82
CA GLN A 68 -6.95 -5.12 5.60
C GLN A 68 -5.70 -4.42 5.07
N ILE A 69 -4.54 -5.09 4.97
CA ILE A 69 -3.31 -4.50 4.45
C ILE A 69 -3.52 -4.01 3.01
N GLY A 70 -2.88 -2.88 2.67
CA GLY A 70 -3.06 -2.15 1.41
C GLY A 70 -4.11 -1.03 1.49
N LYS A 71 -4.89 -0.95 2.57
CA LYS A 71 -5.73 0.22 2.86
C LYS A 71 -4.90 1.34 3.48
N GLY A 72 -5.22 2.59 3.13
CA GLY A 72 -4.74 3.76 3.86
C GLY A 72 -5.17 3.69 5.32
N GLY A 73 -4.36 4.26 6.22
CA GLY A 73 -4.55 4.11 7.67
C GLY A 73 -5.91 4.58 8.19
N ASP A 74 -6.55 5.54 7.52
CA ASP A 74 -7.92 5.99 7.81
C ASP A 74 -8.97 4.91 7.50
N LEU A 75 -8.88 4.28 6.34
CA LEU A 75 -9.74 3.16 5.96
C LEU A 75 -9.42 1.88 6.73
N TYR A 76 -8.15 1.68 7.07
CA TYR A 76 -7.66 0.52 7.82
C TYR A 76 -8.28 0.48 9.22
N VAL A 77 -8.14 1.57 9.99
CA VAL A 77 -8.70 1.65 11.36
C VAL A 77 -10.22 1.49 11.35
N ARG A 78 -10.92 2.17 10.43
CA ARG A 78 -12.39 2.03 10.30
C ARG A 78 -12.81 0.60 10.00
N ALA A 79 -12.10 -0.08 9.10
CA ALA A 79 -12.42 -1.46 8.72
C ALA A 79 -12.26 -2.46 9.88
N ILE A 80 -11.40 -2.16 10.86
CA ILE A 80 -11.10 -3.06 11.99
C ILE A 80 -11.96 -2.72 13.20
N ALA A 81 -12.05 -1.44 13.54
CA ALA A 81 -12.61 -0.98 14.82
C ALA A 81 -13.99 -0.32 14.68
N GLY A 82 -14.44 -0.03 13.46
CA GLY A 82 -15.67 0.71 13.17
C GLY A 82 -15.50 2.23 13.27
N GLU A 83 -16.49 2.95 12.74
CA GLU A 83 -16.45 4.42 12.63
C GLU A 83 -16.39 5.14 13.98
N ASP A 84 -17.15 4.68 14.97
CA ASP A 84 -17.19 5.34 16.28
C ASP A 84 -15.87 5.21 17.04
N TRP A 85 -15.19 4.07 16.89
CA TRP A 85 -13.87 3.87 17.46
C TRP A 85 -12.83 4.72 16.73
N ASP A 86 -12.84 4.72 15.38
CA ASP A 86 -11.94 5.56 14.57
C ASP A 86 -12.09 7.04 14.91
N ARG A 87 -13.32 7.53 15.09
CA ARG A 87 -13.59 8.91 15.49
C ARG A 87 -12.96 9.29 16.83
N ARG A 88 -12.86 8.34 17.76
CA ARG A 88 -12.37 8.57 19.12
C ARG A 88 -10.85 8.34 19.26
N PHE A 89 -10.31 7.36 18.55
CA PHE A 89 -8.96 6.85 18.77
C PHE A 89 -8.13 6.71 17.49
N GLY A 90 -8.71 6.92 16.31
CA GLY A 90 -8.06 6.60 15.04
C GLY A 90 -6.80 7.41 14.75
N ASP A 91 -6.79 8.70 15.10
CA ASP A 91 -5.60 9.54 14.95
C ASP A 91 -4.46 9.09 15.88
N GLU A 92 -4.79 8.72 17.12
CA GLU A 92 -3.82 8.19 18.08
C GLU A 92 -3.31 6.81 17.64
N ALA A 93 -4.19 5.94 17.13
CA ALA A 93 -3.82 4.64 16.60
C ALA A 93 -2.85 4.75 15.42
N ARG A 94 -3.12 5.65 14.47
CA ARG A 94 -2.24 5.93 13.32
C ARG A 94 -0.88 6.48 13.76
N LYS A 95 -0.85 7.37 14.76
CA LYS A 95 0.41 7.86 15.32
C LYS A 95 1.22 6.73 15.97
N LEU A 96 0.58 5.93 16.83
CA LEU A 96 1.21 4.79 17.50
C LEU A 96 1.71 3.75 16.50
N HIS A 97 0.95 3.48 15.44
CA HIS A 97 1.36 2.62 14.33
C HIS A 97 2.62 3.17 13.65
N GLY A 98 2.65 4.46 13.28
CA GLY A 98 3.82 5.07 12.64
C GLY A 98 5.08 4.98 13.52
N ASP A 99 4.96 5.25 14.82
CA ASP A 99 6.07 5.13 15.77
C ASP A 99 6.53 3.67 15.93
N ALA A 100 5.59 2.73 16.01
CA ALA A 100 5.86 1.30 16.11
C ALA A 100 6.51 0.74 14.84
N TYR A 101 6.07 1.19 13.67
CA TYR A 101 6.63 0.81 12.39
C TYR A 101 8.05 1.36 12.21
N LYS A 102 8.29 2.63 12.57
CA LYS A 102 9.63 3.25 12.53
C LYS A 102 10.67 2.44 13.30
N ARG A 103 10.31 1.88 14.46
CA ARG A 103 11.22 1.02 15.24
C ARG A 103 11.57 -0.31 14.53
N ARG A 104 10.72 -0.76 13.60
CA ARG A 104 10.86 -2.01 12.84
C ARG A 104 11.51 -1.82 11.47
N LEU A 105 11.77 -0.58 11.04
CA LEU A 105 12.38 -0.29 9.72
C LEU A 105 13.71 -1.02 9.50
N GLY A 106 14.50 -1.27 10.56
CA GLY A 106 15.77 -2.00 10.44
C GLY A 106 15.62 -3.47 10.01
N GLU A 107 14.43 -4.05 10.16
CA GLU A 107 14.09 -5.42 9.78
C GLU A 107 13.55 -5.51 8.34
N VAL A 108 13.18 -4.38 7.75
CA VAL A 108 12.57 -4.32 6.43
C VAL A 108 13.59 -4.60 5.33
N ARG A 109 13.15 -5.34 4.31
CA ARG A 109 13.98 -5.76 3.18
C ARG A 109 13.27 -5.48 1.85
N PRO A 110 14.01 -5.34 0.74
CA PRO A 110 13.42 -5.41 -0.59
C PRO A 110 12.72 -6.74 -0.79
N VAL A 111 11.64 -6.76 -1.58
CA VAL A 111 11.11 -8.04 -2.11
C VAL A 111 12.19 -8.68 -2.99
N GLU A 112 12.33 -10.00 -2.89
CA GLU A 112 13.31 -10.76 -3.67
C GLU A 112 13.16 -10.48 -5.18
N GLY A 113 14.27 -10.15 -5.85
CA GLY A 113 14.29 -9.84 -7.28
C GLY A 113 13.78 -8.45 -7.66
N VAL A 114 13.43 -7.58 -6.71
CA VAL A 114 12.88 -6.24 -7.03
C VAL A 114 13.89 -5.37 -7.80
N THR A 115 15.17 -5.45 -7.48
CA THR A 115 16.22 -4.68 -8.19
C THR A 115 16.30 -5.08 -9.66
N ASP A 116 16.35 -6.39 -9.94
CA ASP A 116 16.39 -6.91 -11.31
C ASP A 116 15.10 -6.59 -12.06
N PHE A 117 13.95 -6.67 -11.38
CA PHE A 117 12.66 -6.29 -11.92
C PHE A 117 12.64 -4.81 -12.36
N LEU A 118 13.09 -3.89 -11.50
CA LEU A 118 13.16 -2.46 -11.82
C LEU A 118 14.15 -2.17 -12.95
N ALA A 119 15.30 -2.86 -12.99
CA ALA A 119 16.26 -2.76 -14.09
C ALA A 119 15.65 -3.21 -15.42
N GLY A 120 14.91 -4.33 -15.43
CA GLY A 120 14.20 -4.83 -16.61
C GLY A 120 13.14 -3.86 -17.12
N LEU A 121 12.42 -3.15 -16.24
CA LEU A 121 11.47 -2.10 -16.66
C LEU A 121 12.18 -0.96 -17.42
N GLN A 122 13.37 -0.57 -16.96
CA GLN A 122 14.17 0.46 -17.62
C GLN A 122 14.65 0.00 -19.01
N GLU A 123 15.14 -1.23 -19.14
CA GLU A 123 15.54 -1.82 -20.44
C GLU A 123 14.37 -1.88 -21.43
N LEU A 124 13.17 -2.17 -20.92
CA LEU A 124 11.94 -2.24 -21.71
C LEU A 124 11.29 -0.87 -21.96
N GLN A 125 11.86 0.21 -21.45
CA GLN A 125 11.34 1.59 -21.53
C GLN A 125 9.91 1.72 -20.97
N ILE A 126 9.60 0.96 -19.92
CA ILE A 126 8.33 1.04 -19.19
C ILE A 126 8.51 1.98 -18.02
N LEU A 127 7.67 3.01 -17.90
CA LEU A 127 7.73 3.96 -16.79
C LEU A 127 7.07 3.38 -15.52
N PRO A 128 7.81 3.11 -14.43
CA PRO A 128 7.20 2.78 -13.15
C PRO A 128 6.61 4.05 -12.50
N VAL A 129 5.40 3.95 -11.97
CA VAL A 129 4.74 5.00 -11.19
C VAL A 129 4.24 4.39 -9.89
N LEU A 130 4.62 4.99 -8.76
CA LEU A 130 4.20 4.50 -7.44
C LEU A 130 2.74 4.85 -7.17
N ALA A 131 1.99 3.85 -6.71
CA ALA A 131 0.59 3.94 -6.31
C ALA A 131 0.42 3.26 -4.95
N THR A 132 0.66 4.02 -3.88
CA THR A 132 0.68 3.52 -2.50
C THR A 132 -0.31 4.28 -1.63
N SER A 133 -0.79 3.62 -0.58
CA SER A 133 -1.62 4.22 0.47
C SER A 133 -0.84 4.68 1.70
N SER A 134 0.49 4.46 1.71
CA SER A 134 1.39 4.85 2.79
C SER A 134 1.62 6.36 2.81
N ASN A 135 1.90 6.87 4.01
CA ASN A 135 2.18 8.30 4.19
C ASN A 135 3.57 8.66 3.62
N PRO A 136 3.81 9.94 3.28
CA PRO A 136 5.06 10.36 2.63
C PRO A 136 6.35 10.00 3.38
N ASP A 137 6.32 10.01 4.72
CA ASP A 137 7.48 9.68 5.54
C ASP A 137 7.84 8.19 5.43
N GLU A 138 6.83 7.31 5.47
CA GLU A 138 6.99 5.86 5.26
C GLU A 138 7.46 5.56 3.84
N VAL A 139 6.88 6.21 2.83
CA VAL A 139 7.34 6.09 1.44
C VAL A 139 8.82 6.44 1.32
N ALA A 140 9.23 7.59 1.86
CA ALA A 140 10.63 8.02 1.81
C ALA A 140 11.57 7.04 2.53
N ALA A 141 11.15 6.46 3.66
CA ALA A 141 11.92 5.46 4.38
C ALA A 141 12.03 4.14 3.59
N ASN A 142 10.94 3.67 3.02
CA ASN A 142 10.86 2.40 2.28
C ASN A 142 11.63 2.48 0.94
N LEU A 143 11.62 3.62 0.27
CA LEU A 143 12.41 3.80 -0.96
C LEU A 143 13.91 3.70 -0.72
N ARG A 144 14.41 4.07 0.48
CA ARG A 144 15.82 3.89 0.85
C ARG A 144 16.22 2.42 1.05
N VAL A 145 15.25 1.53 1.22
CA VAL A 145 15.51 0.09 1.37
C VAL A 145 15.81 -0.55 0.02
N ILE A 146 15.18 -0.06 -1.05
CA ILE A 146 15.30 -0.62 -2.41
C ILE A 146 16.31 0.13 -3.30
N SER A 147 16.82 1.27 -2.84
CA SER A 147 17.87 2.07 -3.50
C SER A 147 19.27 1.70 -3.02
#